data_AF-A0A3D0DKL3-F1
#
_entry.id   AF-A0A3D0DKL3-F1
#
_cell.length_a   1.000
_cell.length_b   1.000
_cell.length_c   1.000
_cell.angle_alpha   90.00
_cell.angle_beta   90.00
_cell.angle_gamma   90.00
#
_symmetry.space_group_name_H-M   'P 1'
#
loop_
_entity.id
_entity.type
_entity.pdbx_description
1 polymer ?
#
loop_
_entity_poly.entity_id
_entity_poly.type
_entity_poly.pdbx_seq_one_letter_code
_entity_poly.pdbx_strand_id
1 'polypeptide(L)'
;MKNIIIAKKMSQIRVAFLVALIFSLALFKQTDFSHVSAVYAAGEEDDEDENGDSEDISNDLYQPDDTGFVDYSGDVDIYTGKPVIESEDKVSNSSFVSLKDGSSYDRENGMFVYTLESGTFSSSACDGMVLTDQVNLVVDGTYNVAMYCDGRRLDGIPAYVSEPGTYVVITWDNVSENQILTFQIVEKTTGRVNQYIIPQGFTVKTVYFNSELQKNSFGSVDMTKEGLYEITYTCSATGVDYFLNVSTDHTPPNVTFEGLDSDNKAKGPVTIRGLQQGDKVYVLRNDDESSKINSQNQITQDGRYHVTVVDSAGNSVSRDFVIMIYLNVKGVFFLSLIIVLIIALLIALYISRKRLRVR
;
A
#
# COMPACT_ATOMS: atom_id res chain seq x y z
N MET A 1 -8.84 28.90 -37.68
CA MET A 1 -8.01 28.85 -36.46
C MET A 1 -8.34 27.68 -35.50
N LYS A 2 -9.02 26.61 -35.94
CA LYS A 2 -9.31 25.42 -35.08
C LYS A 2 -8.52 24.15 -35.45
N ASN A 3 -7.75 24.16 -36.54
CA ASN A 3 -7.05 22.96 -37.03
C ASN A 3 -5.55 22.90 -36.66
N ILE A 4 -5.01 23.89 -35.95
CA ILE A 4 -3.58 23.92 -35.55
C ILE A 4 -3.38 23.38 -34.13
N ILE A 5 -4.43 23.33 -33.30
CA ILE A 5 -4.34 22.89 -31.89
C ILE A 5 -4.31 21.35 -31.77
N ILE A 6 -4.86 20.62 -32.75
CA ILE A 6 -4.93 19.15 -32.70
C ILE A 6 -3.57 18.51 -33.06
N ALA A 7 -2.77 19.14 -33.91
CA ALA A 7 -1.45 18.63 -34.28
C ALA A 7 -0.42 18.72 -33.13
N LYS A 8 -0.57 19.70 -32.21
CA LYS A 8 0.38 19.88 -31.10
C LYS A 8 0.16 18.87 -29.96
N LYS A 9 -1.07 18.37 -29.77
CA LYS A 9 -1.39 17.34 -28.76
C LYS A 9 -0.93 15.92 -29.16
N MET A 10 -0.92 15.58 -30.46
CA MET A 10 -0.40 14.28 -30.90
C MET A 10 1.13 14.16 -30.80
N SER A 11 1.86 15.29 -30.81
CA SER A 11 3.32 15.30 -30.70
C SER A 11 3.85 15.02 -29.29
N GLN A 12 3.09 15.36 -28.23
CA GLN A 12 3.54 15.12 -26.85
C GLN A 12 3.26 13.68 -26.37
N ILE A 13 2.23 13.03 -26.90
CA ILE A 13 1.88 11.64 -26.55
C ILE A 13 2.89 10.64 -27.12
N ARG A 14 3.50 10.93 -28.28
CA ARG A 14 4.57 10.08 -28.86
C ARG A 14 5.90 10.20 -28.14
N VAL A 15 6.17 11.31 -27.44
CA VAL A 15 7.41 11.49 -26.66
C VAL A 15 7.30 10.80 -25.30
N ALA A 16 6.13 10.82 -24.66
CA ALA A 16 5.90 10.09 -23.41
C ALA A 16 5.98 8.56 -23.57
N PHE A 17 5.52 8.01 -24.70
CA PHE A 17 5.62 6.57 -24.99
C PHE A 17 7.04 6.11 -25.35
N LEU A 18 7.90 7.00 -25.87
CA LEU A 18 9.29 6.65 -26.20
C LEU A 18 10.19 6.62 -24.93
N VAL A 19 9.90 7.45 -23.93
CA VAL A 19 10.66 7.49 -22.66
C VAL A 19 10.32 6.31 -21.75
N ALA A 20 9.07 5.83 -21.75
CA ALA A 20 8.67 4.65 -21.01
C ALA A 20 9.26 3.34 -21.58
N LEU A 21 9.50 3.27 -22.89
CA LEU A 21 10.10 2.08 -23.52
C LEU A 21 11.61 1.98 -23.28
N ILE A 22 12.31 3.11 -23.09
CA ILE A 22 13.76 3.12 -22.81
C ILE A 22 14.04 2.70 -21.36
N PHE A 23 13.14 2.96 -20.40
CA PHE A 23 13.35 2.55 -19.01
C PHE A 23 13.14 1.04 -18.77
N SER A 24 12.32 0.37 -19.59
CA SER A 24 12.04 -1.06 -19.43
C SER A 24 13.12 -1.98 -20.03
N LEU A 25 14.09 -1.45 -20.79
CA LEU A 25 15.20 -2.23 -21.37
C LEU A 25 16.52 -2.13 -20.58
N ALA A 26 16.60 -1.33 -19.51
CA ALA A 26 17.84 -1.10 -18.77
C ALA A 26 18.05 -2.03 -17.56
N LEU A 27 17.10 -2.90 -17.22
CA LEU A 27 17.19 -3.78 -16.03
C LEU A 27 17.45 -5.26 -16.32
N PHE A 28 17.83 -5.60 -17.54
CA PHE A 28 18.33 -6.94 -17.86
C PHE A 28 19.76 -6.86 -18.38
N LYS A 29 20.71 -6.74 -17.45
CA LYS A 29 22.10 -7.12 -17.72
C LYS A 29 22.69 -7.86 -16.52
N GLN A 30 22.69 -9.18 -16.70
CA GLN A 30 23.46 -10.20 -16.03
C GLN A 30 24.93 -9.78 -15.87
N THR A 31 25.46 -9.93 -14.66
CA THR A 31 26.88 -10.14 -14.43
C THR A 31 27.04 -11.28 -13.43
N ASP A 32 27.26 -12.47 -13.98
CA ASP A 32 28.08 -13.50 -13.35
C ASP A 32 29.50 -12.94 -13.16
N PHE A 33 30.08 -13.09 -11.98
CA PHE A 33 31.51 -13.37 -11.85
C PHE A 33 31.80 -14.17 -10.59
N SER A 34 32.55 -15.23 -10.81
CA SER A 34 33.03 -16.23 -9.88
C SER A 34 34.38 -15.83 -9.26
N HIS A 35 34.56 -16.28 -8.02
CA HIS A 35 35.79 -16.72 -7.34
C HIS A 35 37.05 -15.82 -7.21
N VAL A 36 37.77 -16.15 -6.11
CA VAL A 36 39.21 -15.88 -5.79
C VAL A 36 39.42 -14.52 -5.09
N SER A 37 40.09 -14.37 -3.94
CA SER A 37 40.96 -15.22 -3.12
C SER A 37 40.99 -14.71 -1.68
N ALA A 38 41.16 -15.62 -0.72
CA ALA A 38 41.84 -15.34 0.53
C ALA A 38 43.34 -15.16 0.26
N VAL A 39 44.04 -14.31 1.04
CA VAL A 39 45.44 -14.46 1.51
C VAL A 39 46.04 -13.11 1.98
N TYR A 40 46.70 -13.15 3.16
CA TYR A 40 47.62 -12.19 3.83
C TYR A 40 47.06 -10.79 4.22
N ALA A 41 47.37 -10.19 5.36
CA ALA A 41 48.57 -10.27 6.18
C ALA A 41 48.29 -9.99 7.68
N ALA A 42 49.02 -10.69 8.54
CA ALA A 42 49.30 -10.27 9.91
C ALA A 42 50.58 -9.42 9.89
N GLY A 43 50.56 -8.30 10.61
CA GLY A 43 51.68 -7.43 10.97
C GLY A 43 51.18 -6.56 12.13
N GLU A 44 51.74 -6.78 13.33
CA GLU A 44 52.65 -5.84 14.02
C GLU A 44 51.87 -4.59 14.48
N GLU A 45 51.43 -4.56 15.74
CA GLU A 45 52.17 -3.99 16.89
C GLU A 45 52.71 -2.59 16.58
N ASP A 46 52.05 -1.57 17.14
CA ASP A 46 52.71 -0.39 17.69
C ASP A 46 51.75 0.29 18.69
N ASP A 47 52.26 0.43 19.92
CA ASP A 47 51.69 1.16 21.04
C ASP A 47 51.74 2.67 20.77
N GLU A 48 50.65 3.40 21.03
CA GLU A 48 50.75 4.81 21.47
C GLU A 48 49.65 5.11 22.51
N ASP A 49 50.13 5.49 23.70
CA ASP A 49 49.40 6.03 24.83
C ASP A 49 48.72 7.37 24.47
N GLU A 50 47.43 7.52 24.78
CA GLU A 50 46.85 8.84 25.06
C GLU A 50 45.97 8.80 26.32
N ASN A 51 46.48 9.49 27.35
CA ASN A 51 45.76 9.91 28.54
C ASN A 51 44.64 10.89 28.16
N GLY A 52 43.42 10.64 28.66
CA GLY A 52 42.30 11.58 28.61
C GLY A 52 41.52 11.51 29.92
N ASP A 53 41.53 12.62 30.65
CA ASP A 53 41.02 12.81 32.00
C ASP A 53 39.56 12.35 32.20
N SER A 54 39.32 11.50 33.20
CA SER A 54 37.97 11.21 33.69
C SER A 54 37.68 12.03 34.95
N GLU A 55 36.66 12.88 34.86
CA GLU A 55 36.11 13.64 35.98
C GLU A 55 35.56 12.70 37.05
N ASP A 56 36.11 12.81 38.27
CA ASP A 56 35.65 12.10 39.46
C ASP A 56 34.21 12.51 39.83
N ILE A 57 33.26 11.63 39.55
CA ILE A 57 31.93 11.65 40.16
C ILE A 57 32.02 10.82 41.44
N SER A 58 32.17 11.51 42.57
CA SER A 58 32.16 10.90 43.90
C SER A 58 30.76 10.39 44.23
N ASN A 59 30.56 9.07 44.14
CA ASN A 59 29.36 8.39 44.65
C ASN A 59 29.64 7.87 46.06
N ASP A 60 28.88 8.40 47.04
CA ASP A 60 28.94 8.14 48.49
C ASP A 60 28.59 6.70 48.95
N LEU A 61 28.72 5.68 48.08
CA LEU A 61 28.42 4.27 48.43
C LEU A 61 29.68 3.41 48.65
N TYR A 62 30.86 3.99 48.55
CA TYR A 62 32.14 3.31 48.77
C TYR A 62 32.84 3.89 50.00
N GLN A 63 32.48 3.40 51.19
CA GLN A 63 33.28 3.63 52.39
C GLN A 63 33.90 2.31 52.84
N PRO A 64 35.21 2.09 52.57
CA PRO A 64 35.89 0.91 53.10
C PRO A 64 35.93 1.00 54.64
N ASP A 65 35.71 -0.13 55.31
CA ASP A 65 35.96 -0.20 56.75
C ASP A 65 37.47 -0.23 57.04
N ASP A 66 37.83 -0.09 58.33
CA ASP A 66 39.23 -0.04 58.81
C ASP A 66 40.04 -1.33 58.53
N THR A 67 39.43 -2.36 57.93
CA THR A 67 40.12 -3.59 57.51
C THR A 67 40.46 -3.62 56.02
N GLY A 68 39.97 -2.65 55.24
CA GLY A 68 40.20 -2.58 53.79
C GLY A 68 39.42 -3.62 52.99
N PHE A 69 38.49 -4.34 53.62
CA PHE A 69 37.61 -5.29 52.97
C PHE A 69 36.20 -4.69 52.81
N VAL A 70 35.71 -4.67 51.57
CA VAL A 70 34.33 -4.29 51.26
C VAL A 70 33.57 -5.57 50.99
N ASP A 71 32.56 -5.87 51.81
CA ASP A 71 31.71 -7.05 51.65
C ASP A 71 30.70 -6.76 50.51
N TYR A 72 31.13 -6.97 49.27
CA TYR A 72 30.32 -6.76 48.08
C TYR A 72 29.58 -8.05 47.71
N SER A 73 28.25 -8.00 47.71
CA SER A 73 27.37 -9.16 47.45
C SER A 73 26.71 -9.17 46.06
N GLY A 74 27.21 -8.37 45.11
CA GLY A 74 26.68 -8.30 43.75
C GLY A 74 27.47 -9.13 42.74
N ASP A 75 26.98 -9.19 41.51
CA ASP A 75 27.70 -9.83 40.41
C ASP A 75 29.00 -9.07 40.12
N VAL A 76 30.05 -9.83 39.78
CA VAL A 76 31.41 -9.32 39.51
C VAL A 76 31.75 -9.68 38.08
N ASP A 77 32.28 -8.71 37.33
CA ASP A 77 32.73 -8.96 35.96
C ASP A 77 33.90 -9.95 35.99
N ILE A 78 33.73 -11.10 35.33
CA ILE A 78 34.70 -12.19 35.32
C ILE A 78 36.02 -11.84 34.63
N TYR A 79 36.07 -10.78 33.81
CA TYR A 79 37.28 -10.35 33.12
C TYR A 79 38.03 -9.25 33.88
N THR A 80 37.32 -8.37 34.59
CA THR A 80 37.93 -7.20 35.24
C THR A 80 38.00 -7.32 36.77
N GLY A 81 37.25 -8.24 37.38
CA GLY A 81 37.23 -8.45 38.83
C GLY A 81 36.60 -7.30 39.62
N LYS A 82 35.98 -6.34 38.92
CA LYS A 82 35.27 -5.21 39.52
C LYS A 82 33.78 -5.56 39.68
N PRO A 83 33.09 -4.98 40.68
CA PRO A 83 31.64 -4.97 40.72
C PRO A 83 31.05 -4.71 39.34
N VAL A 84 30.15 -5.58 38.87
CA VAL A 84 29.25 -5.20 37.78
C VAL A 84 28.40 -4.10 38.38
N ILE A 85 28.77 -2.85 38.09
CA ILE A 85 27.81 -1.76 38.21
C ILE A 85 26.82 -2.07 37.10
N GLU A 86 25.78 -2.83 37.44
CA GLU A 86 24.51 -2.64 36.76
C GLU A 86 24.27 -1.14 36.95
N SER A 87 24.62 -0.37 35.92
CA SER A 87 23.85 0.81 35.65
C SER A 87 22.46 0.24 35.50
N GLU A 88 21.71 0.19 36.60
CA GLU A 88 20.26 0.23 36.58
C GLU A 88 20.01 1.27 35.51
N ASP A 89 19.58 0.78 34.35
CA ASP A 89 19.29 1.63 33.22
C ASP A 89 18.39 2.69 33.84
N LYS A 90 18.93 3.89 34.01
CA LYS A 90 18.13 5.08 34.05
C LYS A 90 17.49 5.04 32.68
N VAL A 91 16.37 4.33 32.58
CA VAL A 91 15.30 4.63 31.67
C VAL A 91 15.09 6.09 31.95
N SER A 92 15.79 6.91 31.18
CA SER A 92 15.65 8.35 31.22
C SER A 92 14.14 8.52 31.16
N ASN A 93 13.57 9.08 32.22
CA ASN A 93 12.16 9.42 32.28
C ASN A 93 11.89 10.63 31.36
N SER A 94 12.61 10.69 30.23
CA SER A 94 12.39 11.61 29.15
C SER A 94 11.10 11.19 28.46
N SER A 95 10.20 12.15 28.27
CA SER A 95 8.98 11.96 27.47
C SER A 95 9.29 11.45 26.07
N PHE A 96 10.51 11.67 25.57
CA PHE A 96 11.00 11.21 24.27
C PHE A 96 12.03 10.08 24.39
N VAL A 97 11.92 9.08 23.50
CA VAL A 97 12.87 7.98 23.35
C VAL A 97 13.38 7.93 21.92
N SER A 98 14.68 8.07 21.69
CA SER A 98 15.26 7.96 20.34
C SER A 98 15.17 6.53 19.80
N LEU A 99 14.82 6.40 18.52
CA LEU A 99 14.67 5.14 17.81
C LEU A 99 15.79 4.93 16.78
N LYS A 100 15.98 3.67 16.36
CA LYS A 100 17.05 3.27 15.43
C LYS A 100 16.87 3.79 14.00
N ASP A 101 15.65 4.16 13.64
CA ASP A 101 15.30 4.74 12.33
C ASP A 101 15.58 6.25 12.27
N GLY A 102 16.14 6.84 13.34
CA GLY A 102 16.41 8.27 13.45
C GLY A 102 15.22 9.11 13.94
N SER A 103 14.05 8.49 14.13
CA SER A 103 12.89 9.15 14.76
C SER A 103 13.00 9.09 16.29
N SER A 104 12.07 9.75 16.98
CA SER A 104 11.88 9.64 18.43
C SER A 104 10.45 9.23 18.75
N TYR A 105 10.22 8.60 19.90
CA TYR A 105 8.89 8.25 20.38
C TYR A 105 8.50 9.11 21.57
N ASP A 106 7.42 9.89 21.41
CA ASP A 106 6.76 10.63 22.48
C ASP A 106 5.85 9.68 23.27
N ARG A 107 6.27 9.34 24.49
CA ARG A 107 5.54 8.46 25.42
C ARG A 107 4.26 9.09 25.96
N GLU A 108 4.19 10.42 26.05
CA GLU A 108 3.04 11.12 26.59
C GLU A 108 1.87 11.08 25.62
N ASN A 109 2.16 11.31 24.33
CA ASN A 109 1.15 11.35 23.27
C ASN A 109 1.04 10.03 22.49
N GLY A 110 1.98 9.10 22.66
CA GLY A 110 2.01 7.82 21.94
C GLY A 110 2.33 7.98 20.45
N MET A 111 3.22 8.92 20.11
CA MET A 111 3.48 9.33 18.73
C MET A 111 4.95 9.15 18.35
N PHE A 112 5.21 8.66 17.15
CA PHE A 112 6.51 8.70 16.50
C PHE A 112 6.74 10.09 15.92
N VAL A 113 7.89 10.69 16.20
CA VAL A 113 8.26 12.07 15.89
C VAL A 113 9.47 12.08 15.00
N TYR A 114 9.31 12.66 13.82
CA TYR A 114 10.30 12.85 12.79
C TYR A 114 10.72 14.32 12.77
N THR A 115 11.93 14.60 13.26
CA THR A 115 12.47 15.96 13.33
C THR A 115 12.99 16.39 11.97
N LEU A 116 12.54 17.55 11.50
CA LEU A 116 12.91 18.19 10.24
C LEU A 116 13.56 19.55 10.53
N GLU A 117 14.20 20.17 9.54
CA GLU A 117 14.97 21.42 9.75
C GLU A 117 14.15 22.57 10.39
N SER A 118 12.87 22.66 10.06
CA SER A 118 11.99 23.77 10.45
C SER A 118 10.66 23.30 11.07
N GLY A 119 10.65 22.10 11.66
CA GLY A 119 9.45 21.55 12.27
C GLY A 119 9.55 20.06 12.62
N THR A 120 8.42 19.48 13.03
CA THR A 120 8.28 18.06 13.30
C THR A 120 7.05 17.50 12.60
N PHE A 121 7.21 16.29 12.07
CA PHE A 121 6.10 15.46 11.63
C PHE A 121 5.89 14.37 12.68
N SER A 122 4.66 14.17 13.16
CA SER A 122 4.36 13.11 14.11
C SER A 122 3.25 12.19 13.61
N SER A 123 3.38 10.90 13.89
CA SER A 123 2.45 9.85 13.48
C SER A 123 2.23 8.84 14.59
N SER A 124 1.01 8.34 14.77
CA SER A 124 0.76 7.22 15.69
C SER A 124 1.24 5.87 15.16
N ALA A 125 1.64 5.81 13.88
CA ALA A 125 2.28 4.66 13.24
C ALA A 125 3.75 4.95 12.92
N CYS A 126 4.62 3.96 13.08
CA CYS A 126 6.03 4.03 12.69
C CYS A 126 6.26 3.58 11.24
N ASP A 127 7.48 3.78 10.76
CA ASP A 127 7.88 3.35 9.41
C ASP A 127 7.84 1.83 9.25
N GLY A 128 7.19 1.38 8.18
CA GLY A 128 6.94 -0.02 7.87
C GLY A 128 5.75 -0.65 8.60
N MET A 129 5.01 0.09 9.44
CA MET A 129 3.93 -0.50 10.24
C MET A 129 2.72 -0.91 9.40
N VAL A 130 2.17 -2.09 9.67
CA VAL A 130 0.88 -2.54 9.14
C VAL A 130 -0.14 -2.55 10.27
N LEU A 131 -1.30 -1.91 10.05
CA LEU A 131 -2.35 -1.77 11.05
C LEU A 131 -3.75 -1.82 10.43
N THR A 132 -4.77 -1.99 11.26
CA THR A 132 -6.19 -2.00 10.86
C THR A 132 -6.96 -0.78 11.37
N ASP A 133 -6.36 -0.02 12.28
CA ASP A 133 -6.96 1.14 12.92
C ASP A 133 -6.55 2.45 12.24
N GLN A 134 -7.15 3.55 12.67
CA GLN A 134 -6.83 4.89 12.22
C GLN A 134 -5.40 5.31 12.65
N VAL A 135 -4.69 6.02 11.77
CA VAL A 135 -3.43 6.70 12.09
C VAL A 135 -3.68 8.17 12.32
N ASN A 136 -3.21 8.71 13.44
CA ASN A 136 -3.23 10.13 13.73
C ASN A 136 -1.93 10.77 13.24
N LEU A 137 -2.02 11.98 12.72
CA LEU A 137 -0.92 12.72 12.11
C LEU A 137 -0.90 14.16 12.65
N VAL A 138 0.29 14.66 12.95
CA VAL A 138 0.51 16.03 13.41
C VAL A 138 1.65 16.64 12.61
N VAL A 139 1.45 17.87 12.14
CA VAL A 139 2.45 18.66 11.44
C VAL A 139 2.66 19.92 12.28
N ASP A 140 3.87 20.12 12.80
CA ASP A 140 4.24 21.33 13.52
C ASP A 140 5.42 22.02 12.83
N GLY A 141 5.34 23.33 12.61
CA GLY A 141 6.33 24.11 11.87
C GLY A 141 5.99 24.33 10.39
N THR A 142 7.01 24.68 9.59
CA THR A 142 6.81 25.08 8.19
C THR A 142 7.89 24.49 7.31
N TYR A 143 7.55 23.42 6.58
CA TYR A 143 8.42 22.69 5.67
C TYR A 143 7.58 22.09 4.53
N ASN A 144 8.25 21.65 3.46
CA ASN A 144 7.56 20.96 2.38
C ASN A 144 7.26 19.52 2.78
N VAL A 145 5.98 19.14 2.69
CA VAL A 145 5.52 17.78 2.97
C VAL A 145 4.39 17.42 2.03
N ALA A 146 4.37 16.16 1.60
CA ALA A 146 3.27 15.58 0.86
C ALA A 146 3.02 14.16 1.33
N MET A 147 1.75 13.78 1.33
CA MET A 147 1.31 12.42 1.62
C MET A 147 0.69 11.81 0.37
N TYR A 148 0.97 10.53 0.16
CA TYR A 148 0.44 9.73 -0.94
C TYR A 148 -0.31 8.53 -0.35
N CYS A 149 -1.42 8.16 -0.97
CA CYS A 149 -2.13 6.91 -0.70
C CYS A 149 -2.22 6.12 -2.02
N ASP A 150 -1.69 4.89 -2.03
CA ASP A 150 -1.65 4.03 -3.22
C ASP A 150 -1.10 4.77 -4.47
N GLY A 151 -0.06 5.58 -4.28
CA GLY A 151 0.59 6.38 -5.33
C GLY A 151 -0.15 7.66 -5.74
N ARG A 152 -1.32 7.95 -5.17
CA ARG A 152 -2.06 9.20 -5.41
C ARG A 152 -1.75 10.21 -4.32
N ARG A 153 -1.29 11.39 -4.71
CA ARG A 153 -1.06 12.51 -3.80
C ARG A 153 -2.37 12.97 -3.16
N LEU A 154 -2.36 13.19 -1.85
CA LEU A 154 -3.47 13.76 -1.09
C LEU A 154 -3.42 15.30 -1.10
N ASP A 155 -4.60 15.92 -0.94
CA ASP A 155 -4.75 17.35 -0.78
C ASP A 155 -4.37 17.77 0.64
N GLY A 156 -3.07 17.95 0.86
CA GLY A 156 -2.49 18.29 2.17
C GLY A 156 -2.29 17.07 3.08
N ILE A 157 -1.99 17.35 4.35
CA ILE A 157 -1.82 16.33 5.40
C ILE A 157 -3.06 16.39 6.29
N PRO A 158 -3.91 15.35 6.30
CA PRO A 158 -5.05 15.30 7.21
C PRO A 158 -4.58 15.05 8.65
N ALA A 159 -5.41 15.41 9.64
CA ALA A 159 -5.13 15.10 11.05
C ALA A 159 -5.16 13.60 11.35
N TYR A 160 -5.85 12.82 10.52
CA TYR A 160 -5.89 11.37 10.61
C TYR A 160 -6.25 10.72 9.27
N VAL A 161 -5.88 9.44 9.13
CA VAL A 161 -6.29 8.58 8.01
C VAL A 161 -6.79 7.23 8.52
N SER A 162 -7.84 6.70 7.91
CA SER A 162 -8.45 5.41 8.29
C SER A 162 -8.80 4.54 7.09
N GLU A 163 -8.71 5.06 5.87
CA GLU A 163 -9.03 4.31 4.66
C GLU A 163 -7.92 3.29 4.36
N PRO A 164 -8.25 2.05 3.96
CA PRO A 164 -7.26 1.06 3.58
C PRO A 164 -6.39 1.55 2.42
N GLY A 165 -5.07 1.36 2.53
CA GLY A 165 -4.11 1.81 1.53
C GLY A 165 -2.68 1.81 2.06
N THR A 166 -1.73 1.92 1.14
CA THR A 166 -0.32 2.16 1.45
C THR A 166 -0.07 3.66 1.44
N TYR A 167 0.32 4.19 2.60
CA TYR A 167 0.59 5.60 2.81
C TYR A 167 2.08 5.87 2.80
N VAL A 168 2.49 6.91 2.09
CA VAL A 168 3.89 7.36 2.02
C VAL A 168 3.93 8.86 2.27
N VAL A 169 4.78 9.28 3.21
CA VAL A 169 5.04 10.69 3.53
C VAL A 169 6.43 11.05 3.04
N ILE A 170 6.48 12.06 2.19
CA ILE A 170 7.73 12.61 1.65
C ILE A 170 7.88 14.06 2.09
N THR A 171 9.12 14.45 2.29
CA THR A 171 9.55 15.84 2.52
C THR A 171 10.62 16.19 1.50
N TRP A 172 10.82 17.48 1.24
CA TRP A 172 11.88 17.89 0.33
C TRP A 172 12.40 19.30 0.62
N ASP A 173 13.66 19.50 0.28
CA ASP A 173 14.32 20.80 0.29
C ASP A 173 14.66 21.22 -1.16
N ASN A 174 15.60 22.15 -1.33
CA ASN A 174 16.02 22.61 -2.66
C ASN A 174 16.95 21.62 -3.40
N VAL A 175 17.36 20.53 -2.76
CA VAL A 175 18.44 19.63 -3.18
C VAL A 175 18.02 18.15 -3.13
N SER A 176 17.11 17.75 -2.24
CA SER A 176 16.74 16.36 -1.97
C SER A 176 15.24 16.18 -1.68
N GLU A 177 14.73 15.00 -2.06
CA GLU A 177 13.43 14.48 -1.64
C GLU A 177 13.67 13.27 -0.75
N ASN A 178 13.09 13.26 0.45
CA ASN A 178 13.28 12.23 1.47
C ASN A 178 11.94 11.64 1.89
N GLN A 179 11.80 10.33 1.77
CA GLN A 179 10.71 9.58 2.39
C GLN A 179 11.00 9.45 3.89
N ILE A 180 10.06 9.90 4.71
CA ILE A 180 10.23 9.88 6.18
C ILE A 180 9.34 8.86 6.88
N LEU A 181 8.25 8.42 6.24
CA LEU A 181 7.32 7.46 6.81
C LEU A 181 6.57 6.71 5.71
N THR A 182 6.49 5.40 5.84
CA THR A 182 5.56 4.52 5.12
C THR A 182 4.80 3.66 6.11
N PHE A 183 3.49 3.53 5.95
CA PHE A 183 2.69 2.57 6.70
C PHE A 183 1.54 2.06 5.84
N GLN A 184 0.93 0.96 6.26
CA GLN A 184 -0.19 0.36 5.55
C GLN A 184 -1.39 0.21 6.48
N ILE A 185 -2.54 0.74 6.06
CA ILE A 185 -3.83 0.44 6.69
C ILE A 185 -4.50 -0.65 5.87
N VAL A 186 -4.90 -1.74 6.52
CA VAL A 186 -5.62 -2.86 5.89
C VAL A 186 -6.97 -3.07 6.54
N GLU A 187 -7.91 -3.67 5.80
CA GLU A 187 -9.16 -4.13 6.40
C GLU A 187 -8.89 -5.30 7.36
N LYS A 188 -9.83 -5.55 8.29
CA LYS A 188 -9.73 -6.69 9.23
C LYS A 188 -9.70 -8.04 8.53
N THR A 189 -10.28 -8.13 7.33
CA THR A 189 -10.09 -9.24 6.41
C THR A 189 -9.37 -8.71 5.18
N THR A 190 -8.21 -9.25 4.84
CA THR A 190 -7.38 -8.72 3.75
C THR A 190 -6.67 -9.80 2.97
N GLY A 191 -6.64 -9.67 1.64
CA GLY A 191 -5.79 -10.44 0.75
C GLY A 191 -4.50 -9.74 0.36
N ARG A 192 -4.27 -8.52 0.87
CA ARG A 192 -3.17 -7.64 0.44
C ARG A 192 -1.83 -7.93 1.14
N VAL A 193 -1.83 -8.70 2.24
CA VAL A 193 -0.65 -8.91 3.07
C VAL A 193 -0.22 -10.36 3.01
N ASN A 194 0.88 -10.63 2.30
CA ASN A 194 1.48 -11.98 2.22
C ASN A 194 2.57 -12.18 3.26
N GLN A 195 3.22 -11.10 3.69
CA GLN A 195 4.27 -11.11 4.68
C GLN A 195 4.22 -9.77 5.41
N TYR A 196 4.26 -9.81 6.73
CA TYR A 196 4.47 -8.61 7.53
C TYR A 196 5.94 -8.55 7.95
N ILE A 197 6.68 -7.58 7.41
CA ILE A 197 8.03 -7.25 7.85
C ILE A 197 7.90 -6.31 9.05
N ILE A 198 8.49 -6.70 10.17
CA ILE A 198 8.38 -5.95 11.42
C ILE A 198 9.22 -4.68 11.32
N PRO A 199 8.68 -3.51 11.74
CA PRO A 199 9.40 -2.24 11.74
C PRO A 199 10.78 -2.31 12.39
N GLN A 200 11.72 -1.49 11.91
CA GLN A 200 13.07 -1.46 12.46
C GLN A 200 13.04 -1.06 13.94
N GLY A 201 13.78 -1.79 14.79
CA GLY A 201 13.79 -1.55 16.24
C GLY A 201 12.64 -2.21 16.99
N PHE A 202 11.82 -3.02 16.31
CA PHE A 202 10.80 -3.84 16.93
C PHE A 202 11.19 -5.32 16.87
N THR A 203 10.56 -6.13 17.73
CA THR A 203 10.75 -7.58 17.78
C THR A 203 9.41 -8.26 17.98
N VAL A 204 9.16 -9.34 17.24
CA VAL A 204 7.93 -10.13 17.45
C VAL A 204 7.97 -10.80 18.82
N LYS A 205 6.88 -10.64 19.59
CA LYS A 205 6.66 -11.26 20.88
C LYS A 205 5.90 -12.57 20.75
N THR A 206 4.76 -12.53 20.04
CA THR A 206 3.92 -13.72 19.78
C THR A 206 3.25 -13.62 18.41
N VAL A 207 3.00 -14.78 17.82
CA VAL A 207 2.16 -14.93 16.63
C VAL A 207 1.22 -16.10 16.89
N TYR A 208 -0.08 -15.86 16.87
CA TYR A 208 -1.09 -16.91 16.81
C TYR A 208 -1.65 -16.98 15.39
N PHE A 209 -1.78 -18.20 14.88
CA PHE A 209 -2.48 -18.50 13.64
C PHE A 209 -3.64 -19.45 13.98
N ASN A 210 -4.88 -19.03 13.74
CA ASN A 210 -6.08 -19.75 14.13
C ASN A 210 -6.03 -20.21 15.61
N SER A 211 -5.63 -19.30 16.50
CA SER A 211 -5.45 -19.54 17.95
C SER A 211 -4.34 -20.53 18.34
N GLU A 212 -3.52 -21.00 17.40
CA GLU A 212 -2.34 -21.81 17.69
C GLU A 212 -1.06 -20.95 17.67
N LEU A 213 -0.25 -21.04 18.74
CA LEU A 213 1.03 -20.33 18.83
C LEU A 213 2.00 -20.84 17.77
N GLN A 214 2.49 -19.94 16.93
CA GLN A 214 3.42 -20.24 15.85
C GLN A 214 4.87 -20.03 16.29
N LYS A 215 5.78 -20.82 15.71
CA LYS A 215 7.21 -20.53 15.78
C LYS A 215 7.56 -19.55 14.67
N ASN A 216 7.85 -18.31 15.02
CA ASN A 216 8.08 -17.23 14.08
C ASN A 216 9.53 -16.70 14.13
N SER A 217 9.93 -16.01 13.06
CA SER A 217 11.17 -15.24 13.04
C SER A 217 11.00 -13.93 13.82
N PHE A 218 12.11 -13.35 14.30
CA PHE A 218 12.06 -12.10 15.07
C PHE A 218 11.71 -10.86 14.23
N GLY A 219 11.90 -10.91 12.90
CA GLY A 219 11.80 -9.74 12.01
C GLY A 219 10.71 -9.81 10.94
N SER A 220 10.02 -10.94 10.79
CA SER A 220 8.86 -11.02 9.88
C SER A 220 7.90 -12.16 10.23
N VAL A 221 6.65 -12.01 9.78
CA VAL A 221 5.60 -13.02 9.89
C VAL A 221 5.12 -13.37 8.47
N ASP A 222 5.19 -14.66 8.12
CA ASP A 222 4.62 -15.19 6.89
C ASP A 222 3.10 -15.30 7.02
N MET A 223 2.40 -14.62 6.12
CA MET A 223 0.95 -14.48 6.11
C MET A 223 0.31 -15.09 4.84
N THR A 224 1.06 -15.92 4.10
CA THR A 224 0.59 -16.56 2.86
C THR A 224 -0.52 -17.60 3.03
N LYS A 225 -0.70 -18.11 4.25
CA LYS A 225 -1.81 -19.02 4.56
C LYS A 225 -3.03 -18.21 4.96
N GLU A 226 -4.19 -18.63 4.50
CA GLU A 226 -5.46 -18.02 4.88
C GLU A 226 -5.85 -18.41 6.31
N GLY A 227 -6.32 -17.44 7.09
CA GLY A 227 -6.76 -17.65 8.46
C GLY A 227 -6.60 -16.41 9.34
N LEU A 228 -6.89 -16.56 10.63
CA LEU A 228 -6.78 -15.48 11.60
C LEU A 228 -5.35 -15.38 12.14
N TYR A 229 -4.74 -14.21 11.98
CA TYR A 229 -3.43 -13.85 12.55
C TYR A 229 -3.59 -12.88 13.70
N GLU A 230 -3.00 -13.22 14.84
CA GLU A 230 -2.89 -12.32 16.00
C GLU A 230 -1.40 -12.15 16.33
N ILE A 231 -0.84 -11.02 15.91
CA ILE A 231 0.59 -10.72 16.01
C ILE A 231 0.78 -9.67 17.08
N THR A 232 1.61 -9.97 18.08
CA THR A 232 2.08 -9.01 19.07
C THR A 232 3.56 -8.77 18.86
N TYR A 233 3.98 -7.51 18.79
CA TYR A 233 5.37 -7.11 18.61
C TYR A 233 5.67 -5.91 19.49
N THR A 234 6.90 -5.80 19.95
CA THR A 234 7.31 -4.81 20.95
C THR A 234 8.41 -3.93 20.40
N CYS A 235 8.35 -2.63 20.70
CA CYS A 235 9.43 -1.71 20.38
C CYS A 235 10.56 -1.89 21.40
N SER A 236 11.76 -2.30 20.96
CA SER A 236 12.86 -2.61 21.87
C SER A 236 13.34 -1.41 22.69
N ALA A 237 13.18 -0.19 22.18
CA ALA A 237 13.62 1.03 22.87
C ALA A 237 12.60 1.54 23.90
N THR A 238 11.30 1.32 23.66
CA THR A 238 10.22 1.88 24.51
C THR A 238 9.57 0.83 25.40
N GLY A 239 9.66 -0.45 25.05
CA GLY A 239 8.96 -1.55 25.72
C GLY A 239 7.45 -1.59 25.43
N VAL A 240 6.95 -0.74 24.53
CA VAL A 240 5.53 -0.67 24.17
C VAL A 240 5.18 -1.80 23.22
N ASP A 241 4.12 -2.55 23.56
CA ASP A 241 3.55 -3.62 22.74
C ASP A 241 2.52 -3.08 21.75
N TYR A 242 2.56 -3.62 20.54
CA TYR A 242 1.66 -3.33 19.43
C TYR A 242 1.02 -4.62 18.93
N PHE A 243 -0.19 -4.49 18.40
CA PHE A 243 -1.04 -5.61 18.02
C PHE A 243 -1.53 -5.45 16.59
N LEU A 244 -1.44 -6.52 15.82
CA LEU A 244 -2.10 -6.67 14.53
C LEU A 244 -3.00 -7.89 14.59
N ASN A 245 -4.31 -7.68 14.47
CA ASN A 245 -5.30 -8.74 14.39
C ASN A 245 -6.01 -8.65 13.04
N VAL A 246 -5.77 -9.63 12.18
CA VAL A 246 -6.25 -9.64 10.81
C VAL A 246 -6.51 -11.06 10.31
N SER A 247 -7.58 -11.23 9.54
CA SER A 247 -7.87 -12.46 8.80
C SER A 247 -7.31 -12.34 7.39
N THR A 248 -6.43 -13.26 6.98
CA THR A 248 -5.97 -13.33 5.60
C THR A 248 -6.91 -14.18 4.76
N ASP A 249 -7.22 -13.69 3.57
CA ASP A 249 -7.99 -14.38 2.54
C ASP A 249 -7.39 -13.99 1.19
N HIS A 250 -6.76 -14.93 0.50
CA HIS A 250 -6.09 -14.72 -0.78
C HIS A 250 -6.90 -15.31 -1.94
N THR A 251 -8.11 -15.81 -1.68
CA THR A 251 -8.94 -16.48 -2.67
C THR A 251 -9.72 -15.43 -3.46
N PRO A 252 -9.47 -15.28 -4.77
CA PRO A 252 -10.21 -14.31 -5.56
C PRO A 252 -11.70 -14.66 -5.68
N PRO A 253 -12.58 -13.67 -5.95
CA PRO A 253 -14.00 -13.91 -6.15
C PRO A 253 -14.25 -14.94 -7.27
N ASN A 254 -15.09 -15.94 -6.99
CA ASN A 254 -15.50 -16.93 -7.99
C ASN A 254 -16.75 -16.46 -8.76
N VAL A 255 -16.54 -15.58 -9.74
CA VAL A 255 -17.60 -15.04 -10.59
C VAL A 255 -17.51 -15.55 -12.03
N THR A 256 -18.66 -15.64 -12.69
CA THR A 256 -18.75 -15.99 -14.11
C THR A 256 -19.53 -14.94 -14.89
N PHE A 257 -19.14 -14.77 -16.16
CA PHE A 257 -19.74 -13.82 -17.10
C PHE A 257 -20.53 -14.60 -18.17
N GLU A 258 -21.85 -14.68 -17.99
CA GLU A 258 -22.75 -15.36 -18.92
C GLU A 258 -23.14 -14.46 -20.11
N GLY A 259 -23.29 -15.05 -21.29
CA GLY A 259 -23.66 -14.33 -22.52
C GLY A 259 -22.48 -13.96 -23.43
N LEU A 260 -21.27 -14.36 -23.05
CA LEU A 260 -20.06 -14.25 -23.86
C LEU A 260 -19.86 -15.49 -24.75
N ASP A 261 -19.40 -15.26 -25.97
CA ASP A 261 -18.88 -16.30 -26.87
C ASP A 261 -17.39 -16.58 -26.62
N SER A 262 -16.79 -17.47 -27.43
CA SER A 262 -15.37 -17.84 -27.33
C SER A 262 -14.41 -16.67 -27.54
N ASP A 263 -14.87 -15.58 -28.16
CA ASP A 263 -14.07 -14.40 -28.51
C ASP A 263 -14.32 -13.22 -27.54
N ASN A 264 -14.90 -13.49 -26.36
CA ASN A 264 -15.32 -12.48 -25.38
C ASN A 264 -16.26 -11.42 -25.96
N LYS A 265 -17.15 -11.82 -26.87
CA LYS A 265 -18.18 -10.94 -27.43
C LYS A 265 -19.57 -11.40 -27.01
N ALA A 266 -20.48 -10.45 -26.83
CA ALA A 266 -21.88 -10.71 -26.59
C ALA A 266 -22.75 -10.07 -27.68
N LYS A 267 -23.81 -10.79 -28.09
CA LYS A 267 -24.88 -10.26 -28.96
C LYS A 267 -26.12 -9.89 -28.16
N GLY A 268 -25.94 -9.58 -26.88
CA GLY A 268 -27.00 -9.39 -25.91
C GLY A 268 -26.42 -9.01 -24.55
N PRO A 269 -27.25 -9.02 -23.49
CA PRO A 269 -26.80 -8.66 -22.16
C PRO A 269 -25.78 -9.67 -21.62
N VAL A 270 -24.77 -9.17 -20.92
CA VAL A 270 -23.81 -9.98 -20.16
C VAL A 270 -24.25 -10.00 -18.70
N THR A 271 -24.39 -11.18 -18.11
CA THR A 271 -24.82 -11.34 -16.71
C THR A 271 -23.66 -11.80 -15.85
N ILE A 272 -23.44 -11.12 -14.74
CA ILE A 272 -22.43 -11.51 -13.74
C ILE A 272 -23.10 -12.43 -12.71
N ARG A 273 -22.56 -13.64 -12.54
CA ARG A 273 -23.02 -14.64 -11.55
C ARG A 273 -21.94 -14.89 -10.51
N GLY A 274 -22.36 -15.42 -9.36
CA GLY A 274 -21.45 -15.80 -8.27
C GLY A 274 -21.07 -14.65 -7.32
N LEU A 275 -21.67 -13.47 -7.48
CA LEU A 275 -21.47 -12.34 -6.55
C LEU A 275 -21.93 -12.73 -5.15
N GLN A 276 -21.06 -12.50 -4.17
CA GLN A 276 -21.31 -12.71 -2.75
C GLN A 276 -21.68 -11.40 -2.06
N GLN A 277 -22.15 -11.50 -0.81
CA GLN A 277 -22.44 -10.33 0.00
C GLN A 277 -21.13 -9.60 0.35
N GLY A 278 -21.03 -8.31 0.02
CA GLY A 278 -19.84 -7.50 0.24
C GLY A 278 -19.02 -7.24 -1.01
N ASP A 279 -19.25 -8.01 -2.09
CA ASP A 279 -18.57 -7.82 -3.36
C ASP A 279 -18.88 -6.44 -3.96
N LYS A 280 -17.84 -5.77 -4.45
CA LYS A 280 -17.90 -4.50 -5.17
C LYS A 280 -17.62 -4.75 -6.65
N VAL A 281 -18.49 -4.24 -7.52
CA VAL A 281 -18.34 -4.37 -8.98
C VAL A 281 -18.04 -3.00 -9.59
N TYR A 282 -16.89 -2.89 -10.23
CA TYR A 282 -16.46 -1.72 -11.00
C TYR A 282 -16.56 -2.04 -12.48
N VAL A 283 -17.23 -1.17 -13.25
CA VAL A 283 -17.42 -1.35 -14.69
C VAL A 283 -16.93 -0.11 -15.41
N LEU A 284 -15.91 -0.27 -16.24
CA LEU A 284 -15.42 0.75 -17.17
C LEU A 284 -15.94 0.42 -18.56
N ARG A 285 -16.55 1.40 -19.23
CA ARG A 285 -17.03 1.32 -20.61
C ARG A 285 -16.26 2.30 -21.46
N ASN A 286 -15.77 1.83 -22.61
CA ASN A 286 -15.03 2.63 -23.58
C ASN A 286 -13.93 3.50 -22.95
N ASP A 287 -13.19 2.92 -22.00
CA ASP A 287 -11.99 3.48 -21.38
C ASP A 287 -12.17 4.74 -20.50
N ASP A 288 -13.37 5.35 -20.41
CA ASP A 288 -13.59 6.59 -19.64
C ASP A 288 -14.96 6.69 -18.92
N GLU A 289 -15.92 5.79 -19.18
CA GLU A 289 -17.26 5.86 -18.57
C GLU A 289 -17.48 4.76 -17.52
N SER A 290 -17.75 5.13 -16.25
CA SER A 290 -18.23 4.17 -15.26
C SER A 290 -19.67 3.74 -15.60
N SER A 291 -19.86 2.54 -16.16
CA SER A 291 -21.20 1.98 -16.38
C SER A 291 -21.71 1.32 -15.10
N LYS A 292 -23.03 1.14 -14.98
CA LYS A 292 -23.64 0.44 -13.84
C LYS A 292 -24.25 -0.87 -14.29
N ILE A 293 -24.15 -1.88 -13.44
CA ILE A 293 -24.96 -3.11 -13.56
C ILE A 293 -26.40 -2.80 -13.12
N ASN A 294 -27.38 -3.45 -13.75
CA ASN A 294 -28.77 -3.34 -13.30
C ASN A 294 -29.05 -4.24 -12.08
N SER A 295 -30.28 -4.20 -11.53
CA SER A 295 -30.70 -5.02 -10.39
C SER A 295 -30.66 -6.54 -10.63
N GLN A 296 -30.42 -6.96 -11.87
CA GLN A 296 -30.28 -8.37 -12.27
C GLN A 296 -28.81 -8.74 -12.55
N ASN A 297 -27.87 -7.88 -12.16
CA ASN A 297 -26.43 -8.01 -12.40
C ASN A 297 -26.06 -8.09 -13.89
N GLN A 298 -26.80 -7.36 -14.74
CA GLN A 298 -26.59 -7.35 -16.19
C GLN A 298 -26.02 -6.04 -16.70
N ILE A 299 -25.20 -6.17 -17.73
CA ILE A 299 -24.69 -5.08 -18.57
C ILE A 299 -25.33 -5.24 -19.94
N THR A 300 -26.06 -4.23 -20.40
CA THR A 300 -26.96 -4.36 -21.56
C THR A 300 -26.61 -3.45 -22.73
N GLN A 301 -25.88 -2.36 -22.47
CA GLN A 301 -25.52 -1.39 -23.49
C GLN A 301 -24.35 -1.90 -24.32
N ASP A 302 -24.34 -1.61 -25.62
CA ASP A 302 -23.23 -1.96 -26.51
C ASP A 302 -21.95 -1.19 -26.15
N GLY A 303 -20.79 -1.77 -26.42
CA GLY A 303 -19.49 -1.13 -26.14
C GLY A 303 -18.43 -2.11 -25.68
N ARG A 304 -17.22 -1.59 -25.44
CA ARG A 304 -16.11 -2.33 -24.83
C ARG A 304 -16.15 -2.13 -23.32
N TYR A 305 -15.98 -3.21 -22.57
CA TYR A 305 -16.06 -3.21 -21.12
C TYR A 305 -14.82 -3.82 -20.49
N HIS A 306 -14.37 -3.21 -19.39
CA HIS A 306 -13.47 -3.79 -18.41
C HIS A 306 -14.23 -3.85 -17.08
N VAL A 307 -14.53 -5.06 -16.60
CA VAL A 307 -15.26 -5.27 -15.35
C VAL A 307 -14.32 -5.86 -14.31
N THR A 308 -14.23 -5.23 -13.14
CA THR A 308 -13.49 -5.73 -11.99
C THR A 308 -14.46 -6.01 -10.86
N VAL A 309 -14.47 -7.25 -10.37
CA VAL A 309 -15.16 -7.64 -9.14
C VAL A 309 -14.13 -7.75 -8.03
N VAL A 310 -14.41 -7.14 -6.88
CA VAL A 310 -13.56 -7.13 -5.69
C VAL A 310 -14.35 -7.69 -4.51
N ASP A 311 -13.81 -8.68 -3.79
CA ASP A 311 -14.45 -9.23 -2.59
C ASP A 311 -14.22 -8.34 -1.35
N SER A 312 -14.70 -8.80 -0.18
CA SER A 312 -14.48 -8.12 1.10
C SER A 312 -13.02 -8.16 1.59
N ALA A 313 -12.21 -9.11 1.12
CA ALA A 313 -10.79 -9.17 1.45
C ALA A 313 -9.94 -8.26 0.54
N GLY A 314 -10.56 -7.69 -0.50
CA GLY A 314 -9.88 -6.87 -1.49
C GLY A 314 -9.21 -7.67 -2.62
N ASN A 315 -9.42 -8.99 -2.70
CA ASN A 315 -9.00 -9.76 -3.88
C ASN A 315 -9.91 -9.39 -5.05
N SER A 316 -9.39 -9.53 -6.27
CA SER A 316 -10.13 -9.11 -7.45
C SER A 316 -9.98 -10.04 -8.63
N VAL A 317 -11.00 -10.04 -9.47
CA VAL A 317 -11.02 -10.69 -10.78
C VAL A 317 -11.55 -9.71 -11.80
N SER A 318 -10.85 -9.60 -12.93
CA SER A 318 -11.22 -8.68 -14.00
C SER A 318 -11.51 -9.42 -15.30
N ARG A 319 -12.42 -8.87 -16.10
CA ARG A 319 -12.77 -9.41 -17.43
C ARG A 319 -13.00 -8.30 -18.44
N ASP A 320 -12.34 -8.43 -19.58
CA ASP A 320 -12.59 -7.62 -20.77
C ASP A 320 -13.55 -8.32 -21.73
N PHE A 321 -14.55 -7.59 -22.23
CA PHE A 321 -15.46 -8.08 -23.26
C PHE A 321 -16.10 -6.97 -24.08
N VAL A 322 -16.75 -7.35 -25.19
CA VAL A 322 -17.46 -6.41 -26.07
C VAL A 322 -18.91 -6.82 -26.25
N ILE A 323 -19.84 -5.93 -25.89
CA ILE A 323 -21.24 -6.08 -26.25
C ILE A 323 -21.44 -5.45 -27.63
N MET A 324 -21.75 -6.28 -28.63
CA MET A 324 -22.05 -5.80 -29.97
C MET A 324 -23.45 -5.18 -30.02
N ILE A 325 -23.62 -4.20 -30.90
CA ILE A 325 -24.95 -3.73 -31.27
C ILE A 325 -25.73 -4.92 -31.83
N TYR A 326 -26.78 -5.30 -31.11
CA TYR A 326 -27.71 -6.34 -31.53
C TYR A 326 -29.07 -5.68 -31.81
N LEU A 327 -29.46 -5.70 -33.07
CA LEU A 327 -30.80 -5.33 -33.49
C LEU A 327 -31.71 -6.54 -33.30
N ASN A 328 -32.70 -6.44 -32.43
CA ASN A 328 -33.70 -7.49 -32.25
C ASN A 328 -34.40 -7.73 -33.60
N VAL A 329 -34.34 -8.95 -34.13
CA VAL A 329 -34.93 -9.32 -35.43
C VAL A 329 -36.42 -8.95 -35.48
N LYS A 330 -37.14 -9.05 -34.35
CA LYS A 330 -38.53 -8.59 -34.25
C LYS A 330 -38.65 -7.07 -34.44
N GLY A 331 -37.74 -6.30 -33.86
CA GLY A 331 -37.67 -4.84 -34.03
C GLY A 331 -37.35 -4.44 -35.47
N VAL A 332 -36.40 -5.13 -36.11
CA VAL A 332 -36.09 -4.90 -37.54
C VAL A 332 -37.29 -5.23 -38.42
N PHE A 333 -38.00 -6.33 -38.14
CA PHE A 333 -39.21 -6.71 -38.86
C PHE A 333 -40.35 -5.70 -38.68
N PHE A 334 -40.57 -5.20 -37.45
CA PHE A 334 -41.55 -4.14 -37.21
C PHE A 334 -41.17 -2.85 -37.93
N LEU A 335 -39.90 -2.46 -37.92
CA LEU A 335 -39.40 -1.29 -38.62
C LEU A 335 -39.62 -1.42 -40.15
N SER A 336 -39.33 -2.59 -40.71
CA SER A 336 -39.53 -2.83 -42.15
C SER A 336 -41.01 -2.80 -42.53
N LEU A 337 -41.91 -3.32 -41.69
CA LEU A 337 -43.36 -3.28 -41.90
C LEU A 337 -43.89 -1.84 -41.92
N ILE A 338 -43.38 -0.97 -41.05
CA ILE A 338 -43.71 0.46 -41.04
C ILE A 338 -43.23 1.14 -42.33
N ILE A 339 -42.01 0.86 -42.78
CA ILE A 339 -41.45 1.42 -44.02
C ILE A 339 -42.30 1.02 -45.25
N VAL A 340 -42.70 -0.25 -45.35
CA VAL A 340 -43.57 -0.74 -46.44
C VAL A 340 -44.92 -0.02 -46.44
N LEU A 341 -45.52 0.21 -45.26
CA LEU A 341 -46.81 0.89 -45.13
C LEU A 341 -46.72 2.37 -45.56
N ILE A 342 -45.64 3.06 -45.20
CA ILE A 342 -45.39 4.44 -45.64
C ILE A 342 -45.24 4.50 -47.17
N ILE A 343 -44.48 3.57 -47.77
CA ILE A 343 -44.30 3.51 -49.23
C ILE A 343 -45.64 3.27 -49.93
N ALA A 344 -46.46 2.34 -49.43
CA ALA A 344 -47.78 2.07 -50.00
C ALA A 344 -48.69 3.32 -49.94
N LEU A 345 -48.64 4.06 -48.84
CA LEU A 345 -49.43 5.29 -48.65
C LEU A 345 -48.95 6.42 -49.58
N LEU A 346 -47.63 6.58 -49.76
CA LEU A 346 -47.05 7.52 -50.71
C LEU A 346 -47.44 7.20 -52.16
N ILE A 347 -47.42 5.92 -52.55
CA ILE A 347 -47.87 5.47 -53.88
C ILE A 347 -49.36 5.78 -54.07
N ALA A 348 -50.21 5.48 -53.08
CA ALA A 348 -51.63 5.77 -53.14
C ALA A 348 -51.92 7.27 -53.28
N LEU A 349 -51.23 8.12 -52.50
CA LEU A 349 -51.32 9.58 -52.62
C LEU A 349 -50.84 10.09 -53.97
N TYR A 350 -49.75 9.53 -54.51
CA TYR A 350 -49.25 9.90 -55.84
C TYR A 350 -50.26 9.58 -56.94
N ILE A 351 -50.86 8.38 -56.89
CA ILE A 351 -51.89 7.95 -57.85
C ILE A 351 -53.15 8.82 -57.71
N SER A 352 -53.62 9.11 -56.49
CA SER A 352 -54.81 9.94 -56.28
C SER A 352 -54.59 11.37 -56.80
N ARG A 353 -53.40 11.94 -56.56
CA ARG A 353 -53.04 13.28 -57.03
C ARG A 353 -52.96 13.36 -58.55
N LYS A 354 -52.49 12.30 -59.23
CA LYS A 354 -52.51 12.22 -60.69
C LYS A 354 -53.93 12.13 -61.25
N ARG A 355 -54.83 11.38 -60.62
CA ARG A 355 -56.24 11.27 -61.05
C ARG A 355 -57.04 12.56 -60.84
N LEU A 356 -56.70 13.35 -59.82
CA LEU A 356 -57.35 14.63 -59.53
C LEU A 356 -56.92 15.79 -60.46
N ARG A 357 -55.93 15.58 -61.34
CA ARG A 357 -55.46 16.60 -62.30
C ARG A 357 -56.13 16.50 -63.68
N VAL A 358 -57.27 15.81 -63.78
CA VAL A 358 -58.09 15.75 -64.99
C VAL A 358 -59.33 16.63 -64.80
N ARG A 359 -59.17 17.92 -65.09
CA ARG A 359 -60.15 18.77 -65.77
C ARG A 359 -59.49 20.05 -66.24
#